data_AF-A0A4Y1Z7V0-F1
#
_entry.id   AF-A0A4Y1Z7V0-F1
#
_cell.length_a   1.000
_cell.length_b   1.000
_cell.length_c   1.000
_cell.angle_alpha   90.00
_cell.angle_beta   90.00
_cell.angle_gamma   90.00
#
_symmetry.space_group_name_H-M   'P 1'
#
loop_
_entity.id
_entity.type
_entity.pdbx_description
1 polymer ?
#
loop_
_entity_poly.entity_id
_entity_poly.type
_entity_poly.pdbx_seq_one_letter_code
_entity_poly.pdbx_strand_id
1 'polypeptide(L)'
;MLKEKLLELRQQALSTIDSADELKALQEAHVRFLGKKGPITEILKGMGKLSKEERPVVGQLANEVRQLITARIEEKRADLEARQLEMKLESEKIDVTLPGRKTAPGSHHCSHQSFAKWKIYLSV
;
A
#
# COMPACT_ATOMS: atom_id res chain seq x y z
N MET A 1 31.17 -11.99 -18.35
CA MET A 1 30.57 -11.25 -19.49
C MET A 1 29.08 -11.60 -19.63
N LEU A 2 28.19 -10.63 -19.86
CA LEU A 2 26.71 -10.70 -19.72
C LEU A 2 26.15 -11.03 -18.33
N LYS A 3 26.59 -12.12 -17.68
CA LYS A 3 26.11 -12.48 -16.31
C LYS A 3 26.45 -11.39 -15.29
N GLU A 4 27.68 -10.87 -15.30
CA GLU A 4 28.07 -9.74 -14.45
C GLU A 4 27.23 -8.49 -14.71
N LYS A 5 26.96 -8.15 -15.98
CA LYS A 5 26.11 -7.00 -16.32
C LYS A 5 24.70 -7.15 -15.75
N LEU A 6 24.13 -8.36 -15.76
CA LEU A 6 22.83 -8.66 -15.16
C LEU A 6 22.86 -8.48 -13.63
N LEU A 7 23.96 -8.89 -12.98
CA LEU A 7 24.16 -8.72 -11.54
C LEU A 7 24.36 -7.25 -11.15
N GLU A 8 25.14 -6.49 -11.92
CA GLU A 8 25.29 -5.04 -11.72
C GLU A 8 23.97 -4.31 -11.87
N LEU A 9 23.22 -4.59 -12.94
CA LEU A 9 21.90 -4.00 -13.18
C LEU A 9 20.92 -4.36 -12.06
N ARG A 10 20.96 -5.60 -11.56
CA ARG A 10 20.19 -6.01 -10.39
C ARG A 10 20.55 -5.17 -9.17
N GLN A 11 21.84 -4.98 -8.89
CA GLN A 11 22.30 -4.25 -7.72
C GLN A 11 21.96 -2.75 -7.82
N GLN A 12 22.13 -2.15 -9.01
CA GLN A 12 21.68 -0.77 -9.27
C GLN A 12 20.17 -0.61 -9.14
N ALA A 13 19.38 -1.56 -9.66
CA ALA A 13 17.94 -1.54 -9.51
C ALA A 13 17.54 -1.62 -8.03
N LEU A 14 18.14 -2.55 -7.27
CA LEU A 14 17.89 -2.68 -5.82
C LEU A 14 18.26 -1.41 -5.06
N SER A 15 19.40 -0.79 -5.35
CA SER A 15 19.82 0.45 -4.70
C SER A 15 18.88 1.61 -5.04
N THR A 16 18.40 1.68 -6.28
CA THR A 16 17.43 2.71 -6.71
C THR A 16 16.06 2.49 -6.04
N ILE A 17 15.62 1.24 -5.91
CA ILE A 17 14.38 0.86 -5.21
C ILE A 17 14.49 1.21 -3.72
N ASP A 18 15.64 0.97 -3.12
CA ASP A 18 15.87 1.26 -1.71
C ASP A 18 15.84 2.77 -1.42
N SER A 19 16.45 3.57 -2.29
CA SER A 19 16.43 5.04 -2.24
C SER A 19 15.10 5.66 -2.65
N ALA A 20 14.14 4.89 -3.16
CA ALA A 20 12.82 5.39 -3.53
C ALA A 20 11.94 5.50 -2.28
N ASP A 21 11.74 6.74 -1.82
CA ASP A 21 10.89 7.05 -0.66
C ASP A 21 9.42 7.25 -1.02
N GLU A 22 9.11 7.39 -2.32
CA GLU A 22 7.77 7.70 -2.81
C GLU A 22 7.29 6.65 -3.82
N LEU A 23 5.99 6.34 -3.81
CA LEU A 23 5.36 5.40 -4.75
C LEU A 23 5.63 5.76 -6.21
N LYS A 24 5.73 7.06 -6.51
CA LYS A 24 6.01 7.59 -7.83
C LYS A 24 7.45 7.30 -8.26
N ALA A 25 8.42 7.56 -7.39
CA ALA A 25 9.83 7.26 -7.62
C ALA A 25 10.06 5.75 -7.81
N LEU A 26 9.36 4.92 -7.04
CA LEU A 26 9.40 3.47 -7.16
C LEU A 26 8.86 2.98 -8.53
N GLN A 27 7.75 3.56 -9.00
CA GLN A 27 7.24 3.27 -10.34
C GLN A 27 8.17 3.75 -11.46
N GLU A 28 8.77 4.93 -11.32
CA GLU A 28 9.75 5.43 -12.29
C GLU A 28 10.97 4.51 -12.39
N ALA A 29 11.49 4.05 -11.25
CA ALA A 29 12.56 3.06 -11.22
C ALA A 29 12.12 1.75 -11.92
N HIS A 30 10.92 1.25 -11.61
CA HIS A 30 10.38 0.05 -12.25
C HIS A 30 10.31 0.18 -13.78
N VAL A 31 9.78 1.29 -14.29
CA VAL A 31 9.69 1.53 -15.74
C VAL A 31 11.06 1.73 -16.38
N ARG A 32 12.00 2.38 -15.68
CA ARG A 32 13.36 2.61 -16.16
C ARG A 32 14.14 1.31 -16.35
N PHE A 33 14.03 0.38 -15.41
CA PHE A 33 14.77 -0.89 -15.45
C PHE A 33 14.04 -2.02 -16.19
N LEU A 34 12.71 -2.11 -16.05
CA LEU A 34 11.89 -3.20 -16.56
C LEU A 34 11.00 -2.83 -17.76
N GLY A 35 10.93 -1.55 -18.13
CA GLY A 35 10.08 -1.06 -19.21
C GLY A 35 10.51 -1.52 -20.61
N LYS A 36 9.84 -0.97 -21.64
CA LYS A 36 10.07 -1.34 -23.06
C LYS A 36 11.49 -1.04 -23.56
N LYS A 37 12.19 -0.08 -22.92
CA LYS A 37 13.60 0.30 -23.14
C LYS A 37 14.51 -0.08 -21.96
N GLY A 38 14.02 -0.90 -21.03
CA GLY A 38 14.80 -1.30 -19.87
C GLY A 38 16.00 -2.18 -20.28
N PRO A 39 17.17 -2.01 -19.64
CA PRO A 39 18.35 -2.79 -19.98
C PRO A 39 18.13 -4.30 -19.77
N ILE A 40 17.28 -4.69 -18.83
CA ILE A 40 16.89 -6.09 -18.60
C ILE A 40 16.06 -6.63 -19.78
N THR A 41 15.08 -5.85 -20.26
CA THR A 41 14.23 -6.20 -21.41
C THR A 41 15.04 -6.23 -22.71
N GLU A 42 16.03 -5.36 -22.86
CA GLU A 42 16.92 -5.35 -24.02
C GLU A 42 17.81 -6.59 -24.07
N ILE A 43 18.37 -7.00 -22.93
CA ILE A 43 19.12 -8.26 -22.82
C ILE A 43 18.22 -9.45 -23.13
N LEU A 44 16.98 -9.47 -22.61
CA LEU A 44 16.00 -10.51 -22.89
C LEU A 44 15.65 -10.60 -24.39
N LYS A 45 15.48 -9.47 -25.08
CA LYS A 45 15.27 -9.43 -26.54
C LYS A 45 16.52 -9.87 -27.31
N GLY A 46 17.71 -9.54 -26.79
CA GLY A 46 19.00 -9.94 -27.35
C GLY A 46 19.29 -11.45 -27.28
N MET A 47 18.57 -12.19 -26.42
CA MET A 47 18.71 -13.66 -26.31
C MET A 47 18.39 -14.42 -27.59
N GLY A 48 17.71 -13.77 -28.55
CA GLY A 48 17.51 -14.27 -29.90
C GLY A 48 18.81 -14.63 -30.65
N LYS A 49 19.93 -13.99 -30.27
CA LYS A 49 21.25 -14.15 -30.90
C LYS A 49 22.18 -15.15 -30.20
N LEU A 50 21.76 -15.73 -29.06
CA LEU A 50 22.59 -16.65 -28.27
C LEU A 50 22.48 -18.10 -28.77
N SER A 51 23.57 -18.86 -28.62
CA SER A 51 23.62 -20.30 -28.91
C SER A 51 22.62 -21.10 -28.08
N LYS A 52 22.15 -22.24 -28.62
CA LYS A 52 21.11 -23.09 -28.01
C LYS A 52 21.43 -23.55 -26.58
N GLU A 53 22.71 -23.67 -26.24
CA GLU A 53 23.18 -24.14 -24.94
C GLU A 53 23.17 -23.04 -23.86
N GLU A 54 23.44 -21.78 -24.23
CA GLU A 54 23.49 -20.66 -23.28
C GLU A 54 22.15 -19.93 -23.12
N ARG A 55 21.27 -20.04 -24.12
CA ARG A 55 19.90 -19.50 -24.11
C ARG A 55 19.10 -19.84 -22.85
N PRO A 56 18.97 -21.12 -22.43
CA PRO A 56 18.15 -21.46 -21.27
C PRO A 56 18.75 -20.92 -19.96
N VAL A 57 20.08 -20.96 -19.81
CA VAL A 57 20.77 -20.49 -18.59
C VAL A 57 20.60 -18.99 -18.40
N VAL A 58 20.82 -18.21 -19.47
CA VAL A 58 20.68 -16.74 -19.42
C VAL A 58 19.21 -16.32 -19.29
N GLY A 59 18.29 -17.03 -19.95
CA GLY A 59 16.85 -16.76 -19.84
C GLY A 59 16.29 -17.01 -18.46
N GLN A 60 16.71 -18.10 -17.82
CA GLN A 60 16.31 -18.42 -16.44
C GLN A 60 16.84 -17.35 -15.46
N LEU A 61 18.11 -16.97 -15.59
CA LEU A 61 18.72 -15.94 -14.74
C LEU A 61 18.04 -14.58 -14.91
N ALA A 62 17.72 -14.19 -16.15
CA ALA A 62 17.05 -12.93 -16.43
C ALA A 62 15.59 -12.91 -15.90
N ASN A 63 14.88 -14.03 -16.00
CA ASN A 63 13.53 -14.14 -15.43
C ASN A 63 13.57 -14.13 -13.89
N GLU A 64 14.57 -14.78 -13.27
CA GLU A 64 14.77 -14.78 -11.82
C GLU A 64 15.07 -13.36 -11.31
N VAL A 65 15.97 -12.64 -11.96
CA VAL A 65 16.28 -11.23 -11.64
C VAL A 65 15.03 -10.36 -11.77
N ARG A 66 14.23 -10.58 -12.83
CA ARG A 66 12.96 -9.87 -13.03
C ARG A 66 11.99 -10.11 -11.88
N GLN A 67 11.79 -11.38 -11.49
CA GLN A 67 10.90 -11.74 -10.38
C GLN A 67 11.38 -11.13 -9.06
N LEU A 68 12.68 -11.20 -8.77
CA LEU A 68 13.27 -10.60 -7.57
C LEU A 68 13.04 -9.09 -7.50
N ILE A 69 13.25 -8.38 -8.61
CA ILE A 69 13.03 -6.93 -8.68
C ILE A 69 11.55 -6.60 -8.48
N THR A 70 10.64 -7.33 -9.15
CA THR A 70 9.19 -7.14 -8.97
C THR A 70 8.76 -7.39 -7.53
N ALA A 71 9.21 -8.47 -6.90
CA ALA A 71 8.88 -8.77 -5.50
C ALA A 71 9.35 -7.68 -4.54
N ARG A 72 10.59 -7.16 -4.71
CA ARG A 72 11.13 -6.08 -3.87
C ARG A 72 10.39 -4.76 -4.07
N ILE A 73 9.92 -4.48 -5.28
CA ILE A 73 9.06 -3.32 -5.56
C ILE A 73 7.72 -3.46 -4.86
N GLU A 74 7.06 -4.63 -4.94
CA GLU A 74 5.78 -4.84 -4.26
C GLU A 74 5.91 -4.74 -2.74
N GLU A 75 6.98 -5.29 -2.17
CA GLU A 75 7.27 -5.20 -0.73
C GLU A 75 7.46 -3.75 -0.27
N LYS A 76 8.32 -2.98 -0.95
CA LYS A 76 8.56 -1.56 -0.64
C LYS A 76 7.29 -0.72 -0.82
N ARG A 77 6.50 -1.02 -1.86
CA ARG A 77 5.21 -0.38 -2.12
C ARG A 77 4.24 -0.63 -0.96
N ALA A 78 4.09 -1.88 -0.53
CA ALA A 78 3.21 -2.23 0.58
C ALA A 78 3.63 -1.56 1.90
N ASP A 79 4.94 -1.47 2.17
CA ASP A 79 5.51 -0.76 3.33
C ASP A 79 5.17 0.75 3.29
N LEU A 80 5.31 1.40 2.14
CA LEU A 80 4.95 2.83 1.99
C LEU A 80 3.44 3.07 2.11
N GLU A 81 2.61 2.18 1.57
CA GLU A 81 1.15 2.26 1.71
C GLU A 81 0.71 2.05 3.17
N ALA A 82 1.33 1.09 3.88
CA ALA A 82 1.09 0.85 5.30
C ALA A 82 1.46 2.07 6.16
N ARG A 83 2.64 2.66 5.95
CA ARG A 83 3.05 3.88 6.67
C ARG A 83 2.10 5.07 6.44
N GLN A 84 1.66 5.27 5.20
CA GLN A 84 0.68 6.33 4.91
C GLN A 84 -0.66 6.08 5.60
N LEU A 85 -1.11 4.82 5.67
CA LEU A 85 -2.33 4.45 6.35
C LEU A 85 -2.21 4.65 7.87
N GLU A 86 -1.10 4.25 8.48
CA GLU A 86 -0.82 4.46 9.91
C GLU A 86 -0.80 5.95 10.26
N MET A 87 -0.13 6.78 9.46
CA MET A 87 -0.13 8.24 9.64
C MET A 87 -1.55 8.84 9.55
N LYS A 88 -2.39 8.34 8.63
CA LYS A 88 -3.80 8.74 8.54
C LYS A 88 -4.58 8.32 9.78
N LEU A 89 -4.44 7.07 10.21
CA LEU A 89 -5.10 6.56 11.40
C LEU A 89 -4.70 7.34 12.66
N GLU A 90 -3.42 7.71 12.78
CA GLU A 90 -2.92 8.48 13.92
C GLU A 90 -3.46 9.93 13.91
N SER A 91 -3.60 10.53 12.73
CA SER A 91 -4.23 11.84 12.54
C SER A 91 -5.75 11.81 12.77
N GLU A 92 -6.41 10.70 12.39
CA GLU A 92 -7.85 10.46 12.60
C GLU A 92 -8.17 9.90 13.99
N LYS A 93 -7.16 9.65 14.83
CA LYS A 93 -7.29 9.32 16.25
C LYS A 93 -7.68 10.57 17.05
N ILE A 94 -8.71 11.27 16.57
CA ILE A 94 -9.48 12.24 17.31
C ILE A 94 -10.17 11.44 18.43
N ASP A 95 -9.89 11.84 19.65
CA ASP A 95 -10.32 11.20 20.87
C ASP A 95 -11.85 11.00 20.92
N VAL A 96 -12.29 9.75 20.76
CA VAL A 96 -13.71 9.35 20.80
C VAL A 96 -14.32 9.39 22.21
N THR A 97 -13.61 9.92 23.23
CA THR A 97 -14.20 10.17 24.57
C THR A 97 -14.74 11.58 24.76
N LEU A 98 -14.63 12.44 23.73
CA LEU A 98 -15.34 13.72 23.70
C LEU A 98 -16.85 13.46 23.86
N PRO A 99 -17.49 13.95 24.96
CA PRO A 99 -18.90 13.71 25.19
C PRO A 99 -19.68 14.30 24.01
N GLY A 100 -20.40 13.42 23.29
CA GLY A 100 -21.20 13.80 22.14
C GLY A 100 -22.08 15.00 22.45
N ARG A 101 -22.25 15.88 21.45
CA ARG A 101 -22.99 17.15 21.56
C ARG A 101 -24.36 16.88 22.19
N LYS A 102 -24.51 17.17 23.49
CA LYS A 102 -25.74 16.91 24.23
C LYS A 102 -26.85 17.75 23.61
N THR A 103 -27.84 17.11 23.00
CA THR A 103 -29.11 17.77 22.74
C THR A 103 -29.80 17.97 24.08
N ALA A 104 -30.26 19.20 24.34
CA ALA A 104 -31.08 19.44 25.53
C ALA A 104 -32.34 18.55 25.43
N PRO A 105 -32.68 17.74 26.46
CA PRO A 105 -33.97 17.06 26.46
C PRO A 105 -35.04 18.15 26.41
N GLY A 106 -35.94 18.07 25.42
CA GLY A 106 -37.09 18.98 25.34
C GLY A 106 -37.89 18.89 26.62
N SER A 107 -38.11 20.02 27.28
CA SER A 107 -38.94 20.09 28.49
C SER A 107 -40.37 19.68 28.15
N HIS A 108 -40.92 18.70 28.87
CA HIS A 108 -42.33 18.36 28.74
C HIS A 108 -43.20 19.56 29.12
N HIS A 109 -44.15 19.90 28.26
CA HIS A 109 -45.11 20.97 28.48
C HIS A 109 -46.01 20.63 29.68
N CYS A 110 -46.20 21.58 30.60
CA CYS A 110 -46.80 21.39 31.93
C CYS A 110 -48.25 20.85 31.93
N SER A 111 -48.95 20.83 30.79
CA SER A 111 -50.38 20.48 30.74
C SER A 111 -50.71 18.97 30.84
N HIS A 112 -49.74 18.06 30.79
CA HIS A 112 -50.02 16.61 30.85
C HIS A 112 -49.73 15.94 32.20
N GLN A 113 -49.23 16.67 33.20
CA GLN A 113 -48.79 16.09 34.48
C GLN A 113 -49.93 15.90 35.50
N SER A 114 -51.15 16.35 35.20
CA SER A 114 -52.26 16.33 36.16
C SER A 114 -53.08 15.03 36.20
N PHE A 115 -53.00 14.14 35.21
CA PHE A 115 -53.86 12.94 35.19
C PHE A 115 -53.20 11.65 35.74
N ALA A 116 -51.89 11.64 35.99
CA ALA A 116 -51.17 10.44 36.43
C ALA A 116 -51.23 10.15 37.94
N LYS A 117 -51.85 11.02 38.75
CA LYS A 117 -51.97 10.82 40.22
C LYS A 117 -53.31 10.25 40.71
N TRP A 118 -54.32 10.10 39.86
CA TRP A 118 -55.69 9.74 40.29
C TRP A 118 -56.05 8.25 40.24
N LYS A 119 -55.12 7.35 39.90
CA LYS A 119 -55.38 5.88 39.90
C LYS A 119 -54.93 5.13 41.15
N ILE A 120 -54.39 5.82 42.16
CA ILE A 120 -53.81 5.17 43.37
C ILE A 120 -54.74 5.26 44.59
N TYR A 121 -55.86 6.00 44.53
CA TYR A 121 -56.69 6.30 45.73
C TYR A 121 -58.18 5.85 45.69
N LEU A 122 -58.61 5.04 44.71
CA LEU A 122 -59.99 4.54 44.61
C LEU A 122 -60.04 3.02 44.36
N SER A 123 -59.32 2.27 45.19
CA SER A 123 -59.58 0.84 45.41
C SER A 123 -59.35 0.50 46.88
N VAL A 124 -60.31 0.96 47.68
CA VAL A 124 -60.72 0.34 48.94
C VAL A 124 -62.24 0.45 49.01
#